data_AF-A0A952H2V1-F1
#
_entry.id   AF-A0A952H2V1-F1
#
_cell.length_a   1.000
_cell.length_b   1.000
_cell.length_c   1.000
_cell.angle_alpha   90.00
_cell.angle_beta   90.00
_cell.angle_gamma   90.00
#
_symmetry.space_group_name_H-M   'P 1'
#
loop_
_entity.id
_entity.type
_entity.pdbx_description
1 polymer ?
#
loop_
_entity_poly.entity_id
_entity_poly.type
_entity_poly.pdbx_seq_one_letter_code
_entity_poly.pdbx_strand_id
1 'polypeptide(L)'
;MPRALARLLWRALAVLCIVLAVIGVVLPVLPTVPFLLVAAWAAGNGWPALETWLLNHPRFGPGIRRWRESGAVPRRAKWLATVMMACSAVLLMLTPAPPAVRIAVTAVMAAVAIWLWRRPEV
;
A
#
# COMPACT_ATOMS: atom_id res chain seq x y z
N MET A 1 30.35 9.22 12.65
CA MET A 1 30.11 8.31 11.50
C MET A 1 28.66 7.73 11.36
N PRO A 2 27.54 8.39 11.79
CA PRO A 2 26.20 7.78 11.64
C PRO A 2 25.51 8.03 10.28
N ARG A 3 25.92 9.06 9.54
CA ARG A 3 25.24 9.47 8.29
C ARG A 3 25.42 8.47 7.14
N ALA A 4 26.52 7.73 7.09
CA ALA A 4 26.76 6.73 6.05
C ALA A 4 25.90 5.49 6.23
N LEU A 5 25.81 4.98 7.48
CA LEU A 5 24.96 3.84 7.82
C LEU A 5 23.48 4.16 7.59
N ALA A 6 23.01 5.33 8.02
CA ALA A 6 21.62 5.75 7.78
C ALA A 6 21.29 5.77 6.28
N ARG A 7 22.17 6.30 5.43
CA ARG A 7 21.99 6.27 3.97
C ARG A 7 21.96 4.85 3.40
N LEU A 8 22.80 3.96 3.91
CA LEU A 8 22.81 2.55 3.48
C LEU A 8 21.50 1.85 3.83
N LEU A 9 20.98 2.07 5.05
CA LEU A 9 19.70 1.52 5.50
C LEU A 9 18.53 2.02 4.64
N TRP A 10 18.48 3.32 4.35
CA TRP A 10 17.47 3.88 3.45
C TRP A 10 17.51 3.27 2.04
N ARG A 11 18.72 3.08 1.49
CA ARG A 11 18.91 2.46 0.18
C ARG A 11 18.49 0.99 0.18
N ALA A 12 18.89 0.23 1.20
CA ALA A 12 18.49 -1.17 1.35
C ALA A 12 16.97 -1.32 1.44
N LEU A 13 16.31 -0.47 2.25
CA LEU A 13 14.85 -0.44 2.35
C LEU A 13 14.19 -0.11 1.00
N ALA A 14 14.69 0.91 0.29
CA ALA A 14 14.16 1.29 -1.01
C ALA A 14 14.25 0.13 -2.03
N VAL A 15 15.43 -0.51 -2.12
CA VAL A 15 15.65 -1.65 -3.02
C VAL A 15 14.75 -2.84 -2.65
N LEU A 16 14.67 -3.18 -1.37
CA LEU A 16 13.81 -4.27 -0.89
C LEU A 16 12.35 -4.02 -1.28
N CYS A 17 11.84 -2.82 -1.05
CA CYS A 17 10.47 -2.47 -1.41
C CYS A 17 10.24 -2.47 -2.93
N ILE A 18 11.21 -2.04 -3.75
CA ILE A 18 11.10 -2.14 -5.21
C ILE A 18 11.02 -3.61 -5.64
N VAL A 19 11.87 -4.47 -5.09
CA VAL A 19 11.86 -5.91 -5.40
C VAL A 19 10.49 -6.51 -5.03
N LEU A 20 9.97 -6.21 -3.83
CA LEU A 20 8.64 -6.67 -3.42
C LEU A 20 7.53 -6.11 -4.31
N ALA A 21 7.63 -4.85 -4.75
CA ALA A 21 6.69 -4.30 -5.71
C ALA A 21 6.73 -5.05 -7.05
N VAL A 22 7.91 -5.31 -7.60
CA VAL A 22 8.05 -6.08 -8.85
C VAL A 22 7.46 -7.48 -8.70
N ILE A 23 7.76 -8.16 -7.59
CA ILE A 23 7.18 -9.46 -7.24
C ILE A 23 5.64 -9.37 -7.19
N GLY A 24 5.08 -8.29 -6.62
CA GLY A 24 3.64 -8.08 -6.54
C GLY A 24 2.96 -7.64 -7.85
N VAL A 25 3.72 -7.33 -8.89
CA VAL A 25 3.15 -7.23 -10.25
C VAL A 25 2.83 -8.62 -10.79
N VAL A 26 3.68 -9.61 -10.48
CA VAL A 26 3.57 -10.99 -10.97
C VAL A 26 2.64 -11.81 -10.08
N LEU A 27 2.70 -11.61 -8.76
CA LEU A 27 1.89 -12.32 -7.77
C LEU A 27 0.61 -11.52 -7.45
N PRO A 28 -0.60 -12.04 -7.77
CA PRO A 28 -1.85 -11.31 -7.58
C PRO A 28 -2.22 -11.05 -6.11
N VAL A 29 -1.51 -11.67 -5.16
CA VAL A 29 -1.75 -11.54 -3.71
C VAL A 29 -0.96 -10.40 -3.08
N LEU A 30 0.20 -10.04 -3.63
CA LEU A 30 1.13 -9.13 -2.98
C LEU A 30 0.86 -7.67 -3.43
N PRO A 31 0.60 -6.73 -2.51
CA PRO A 31 0.17 -5.39 -2.89
C PRO A 31 1.33 -4.55 -3.44
N THR A 32 1.24 -4.14 -4.71
CA THR A 32 2.30 -3.37 -5.39
C THR A 32 2.41 -1.93 -4.92
N VAL A 33 1.27 -1.27 -4.75
CA VAL A 33 1.20 0.18 -4.48
C VAL A 33 1.85 0.56 -3.14
N PRO A 34 1.55 -0.11 -2.00
CA PRO A 34 2.18 0.24 -0.73
C PRO A 34 3.71 0.12 -0.77
N PHE A 35 4.25 -0.92 -1.39
CA PHE A 35 5.71 -1.07 -1.51
C PHE A 35 6.34 0.03 -2.37
N LEU A 36 5.71 0.42 -3.47
CA LEU A 36 6.20 1.55 -4.28
C LEU A 36 6.18 2.88 -3.51
N LEU A 37 5.16 3.10 -2.68
CA LEU A 37 5.07 4.30 -1.84
C LEU A 37 6.19 4.33 -0.77
N VAL A 38 6.44 3.20 -0.10
CA VAL A 38 7.53 3.08 0.87
C VAL A 38 8.89 3.20 0.17
N ALA A 39 9.05 2.60 -1.01
CA ALA A 39 10.26 2.73 -1.81
C ALA A 39 10.56 4.18 -2.18
N ALA A 40 9.56 4.93 -2.65
CA ALA A 40 9.71 6.34 -3.00
C ALA A 40 10.05 7.20 -1.77
N TRP A 41 9.41 6.93 -0.63
CA TRP A 41 9.72 7.62 0.63
C TRP A 41 11.14 7.31 1.13
N ALA A 42 11.53 6.03 1.16
CA ALA A 42 12.87 5.61 1.57
C ALA A 42 13.96 6.17 0.63
N ALA A 43 13.71 6.17 -0.68
CA ALA A 43 14.58 6.77 -1.67
C ALA A 43 14.75 8.28 -1.45
N GLY A 44 13.69 9.01 -1.09
CA GLY A 44 13.81 10.45 -0.80
C GLY A 44 14.69 10.79 0.41
N ASN A 45 14.84 9.85 1.35
CA ASN A 45 15.67 10.04 2.55
C ASN A 45 17.16 9.72 2.34
N GLY A 46 17.51 8.85 1.38
CA GLY A 46 18.89 8.36 1.21
C GLY A 46 19.41 8.20 -0.22
N TRP A 47 18.55 8.41 -1.22
CA TRP A 47 18.85 8.20 -2.65
C TRP A 47 17.97 9.08 -3.59
N PRO A 48 18.21 10.41 -3.65
CA PRO A 48 17.34 11.34 -4.39
C PRO A 48 17.19 11.02 -5.89
N ALA A 49 18.23 10.49 -6.53
CA ALA A 49 18.18 10.07 -7.93
C ALA A 49 17.17 8.93 -8.17
N LEU A 50 17.09 7.96 -7.24
CA LEU A 50 16.15 6.85 -7.32
C LEU A 50 14.71 7.32 -7.09
N GLU A 51 14.50 8.23 -6.14
CA GLU A 51 13.18 8.84 -5.92
C GLU A 51 12.69 9.55 -7.20
N THR A 52 13.56 10.37 -7.80
CA THR A 52 13.24 11.10 -9.03
C THR A 52 12.89 10.14 -10.16
N TRP A 53 13.64 9.04 -10.31
CA TRP A 53 13.35 8.01 -11.29
C TRP A 53 11.99 7.33 -11.03
N LEU A 54 11.68 6.96 -9.79
CA LEU A 54 10.38 6.37 -9.39
C LEU A 54 9.20 7.30 -9.69
N LEU A 55 9.34 8.59 -9.35
CA LEU A 55 8.32 9.60 -9.58
C LEU A 55 8.10 9.89 -11.07
N ASN A 56 9.13 9.72 -11.91
CA ASN A 56 9.06 9.92 -13.36
C ASN A 56 8.70 8.65 -14.13
N HIS A 57 8.65 7.49 -13.48
CA HIS A 57 8.34 6.22 -14.13
C HIS A 57 6.92 6.26 -14.75
N PRO A 58 6.73 5.91 -16.04
CA PRO A 58 5.46 6.14 -16.75
C PRO A 58 4.26 5.40 -16.13
N ARG A 59 4.48 4.19 -15.61
CA ARG A 59 3.42 3.37 -14.99
C ARG A 59 3.18 3.66 -13.50
N PHE A 60 4.25 3.91 -12.73
CA PHE A 60 4.18 3.98 -11.27
C PHE A 60 4.14 5.42 -10.76
N GLY A 61 4.87 6.32 -11.42
CA GLY A 61 4.99 7.73 -11.08
C GLY A 61 3.65 8.45 -10.91
N PRO A 62 2.69 8.33 -11.84
CA PRO A 62 1.38 8.98 -11.69
C PRO A 62 0.61 8.53 -10.44
N GLY A 63 0.76 7.28 -9.99
CA GLY A 63 0.15 6.78 -8.76
C GLY A 63 0.82 7.36 -7.52
N ILE A 64 2.15 7.35 -7.48
CA ILE A 64 2.95 7.85 -6.35
C ILE A 64 2.73 9.36 -6.15
N ARG A 65 2.75 10.15 -7.24
CA ARG A 65 2.54 11.60 -7.18
C ARG A 65 1.15 11.97 -6.66
N ARG A 66 0.10 11.35 -7.21
CA ARG A 66 -1.28 11.58 -6.75
C ARG A 66 -1.47 11.26 -5.28
N TRP A 67 -0.88 10.16 -4.82
CA TRP A 67 -0.90 9.81 -3.39
C TRP A 67 -0.20 10.86 -2.53
N ARG A 68 0.95 11.39 -2.97
CA ARG A 68 1.69 12.42 -2.23
C ARG A 68 0.94 13.75 -2.18
N GLU A 69 0.29 14.14 -3.28
CA GLU A 69 -0.40 15.43 -3.40
C GLU A 69 -1.73 15.48 -2.66
N SER A 70 -2.56 14.46 -2.82
CA SER A 70 -3.95 14.46 -2.34
C SER A 70 -4.30 13.24 -1.49
N GLY A 71 -3.44 12.23 -1.44
CA GLY A 71 -3.78 10.97 -0.80
C GLY A 71 -4.97 10.26 -1.44
N ALA A 72 -5.27 10.60 -2.71
CA ALA A 72 -6.46 10.14 -3.40
C ALA A 72 -6.37 8.66 -3.77
N VAL A 73 -7.50 7.98 -3.67
CA VAL A 73 -7.64 6.56 -4.03
C VAL A 73 -8.65 6.46 -5.18
N PRO A 74 -8.33 5.77 -6.28
CA PRO A 74 -9.26 5.60 -7.40
C PRO A 74 -10.57 4.95 -6.94
N ARG A 75 -11.70 5.46 -7.41
CA ARG A 75 -13.02 4.95 -7.02
C ARG A 75 -13.20 3.46 -7.29
N ARG A 76 -12.62 2.96 -8.39
CA ARG A 76 -12.59 1.52 -8.73
C ARG A 76 -11.89 0.70 -7.64
N ALA A 77 -10.77 1.19 -7.10
CA ALA A 77 -10.04 0.51 -6.04
C ALA A 77 -10.81 0.51 -4.72
N LYS A 78 -11.50 1.61 -4.38
CA LYS A 78 -12.38 1.67 -3.20
C LYS A 78 -13.49 0.63 -3.26
N TRP A 79 -14.18 0.53 -4.40
CA TRP A 79 -15.22 -0.46 -4.62
C TRP A 79 -14.68 -1.89 -4.54
N LEU A 80 -13.59 -2.19 -5.25
CA LEU A 80 -12.98 -3.51 -5.24
C LEU A 80 -12.59 -3.94 -3.81
N ALA A 81 -11.90 -3.06 -3.07
CA ALA A 81 -11.54 -3.33 -1.68
C ALA A 81 -12.78 -3.54 -0.79
N THR A 82 -13.80 -2.71 -0.94
CA THR A 82 -15.05 -2.81 -0.16
C THR A 82 -15.77 -4.13 -0.43
N VAL A 83 -15.91 -4.52 -1.70
CA VAL A 83 -16.55 -5.79 -2.09
C VAL A 83 -15.76 -6.98 -1.57
N MET A 84 -14.43 -6.98 -1.73
CA MET A 84 -13.59 -8.07 -1.23
C MET A 84 -13.63 -8.20 0.30
N MET A 85 -13.62 -7.08 1.03
CA MET A 85 -13.80 -7.08 2.48
C MET A 85 -15.19 -7.59 2.88
N ALA A 86 -16.25 -7.17 2.18
CA ALA A 86 -17.60 -7.66 2.44
C ALA A 86 -17.73 -9.16 2.19
N CYS A 87 -17.22 -9.66 1.06
CA CYS A 87 -17.17 -11.10 0.78
C CYS A 87 -16.39 -11.86 1.85
N SER A 88 -15.22 -11.35 2.27
CA SER A 88 -14.40 -11.98 3.31
C SER A 88 -15.10 -11.99 4.67
N ALA A 89 -15.80 -10.91 5.03
CA ALA A 89 -16.61 -10.80 6.23
C ALA A 89 -17.75 -11.84 6.22
N VAL A 90 -18.47 -11.97 5.11
CA VAL A 90 -19.54 -12.96 4.94
C VAL A 90 -18.98 -14.38 5.07
N LEU A 91 -17.89 -14.70 4.37
CA LEU A 91 -17.24 -16.00 4.47
C LEU A 91 -16.82 -16.32 5.91
N LEU A 92 -16.25 -15.35 6.63
CA LEU A 92 -15.87 -15.52 8.03
C LEU A 92 -17.07 -15.86 8.91
N MET A 93 -18.24 -15.27 8.67
CA MET A 93 -19.47 -15.58 9.42
C MET A 93 -19.92 -17.03 9.25
N LEU A 94 -19.60 -17.67 8.12
CA LEU A 94 -19.94 -19.07 7.83
C LEU A 94 -18.97 -20.08 8.47
N THR A 95 -17.79 -19.63 8.93
CA THR A 95 -16.80 -20.50 9.57
C THR A 95 -17.14 -20.78 11.04
N PRO A 96 -16.63 -21.86 11.65
CA PRO A 96 -16.79 -22.13 13.09
C PRO A 96 -15.88 -21.27 14.00
N ALA A 97 -15.37 -20.12 13.51
CA ALA A 97 -14.49 -19.26 14.28
C ALA A 97 -15.16 -18.73 15.58
N PRO A 98 -14.40 -18.44 16.65
CA PRO A 98 -14.95 -17.86 17.87
C PRO A 98 -15.67 -16.53 17.61
N PRO A 99 -16.79 -16.22 18.30
CA PRO A 99 -17.54 -14.97 18.09
C PRO A 99 -16.68 -13.71 18.24
N ALA A 100 -15.75 -13.71 19.20
CA ALA A 100 -14.81 -12.60 19.40
C ALA A 100 -13.95 -12.32 18.16
N VAL A 101 -13.45 -13.37 17.48
CA VAL A 101 -12.65 -13.24 16.25
C VAL A 101 -13.52 -12.71 15.12
N ARG A 102 -14.74 -13.24 14.97
CA ARG A 102 -15.68 -12.79 13.93
C ARG A 102 -15.96 -11.30 14.06
N ILE A 103 -16.32 -10.84 15.26
CA ILE A 103 -16.63 -9.43 15.55
C ILE A 103 -15.38 -8.54 15.37
N ALA A 104 -14.24 -8.95 15.92
CA ALA A 104 -13.01 -8.15 15.84
C ALA A 104 -12.57 -7.94 14.38
N VAL A 105 -12.53 -9.01 13.58
CA VAL A 105 -12.06 -8.94 12.18
C VAL A 105 -13.03 -8.12 11.33
N THR A 106 -14.34 -8.31 11.45
CA THR A 106 -15.29 -7.49 10.70
C THR A 106 -15.30 -6.03 11.15
N ALA A 107 -15.12 -5.75 12.44
CA ALA A 107 -14.98 -4.38 12.92
C ALA A 107 -13.74 -3.69 12.33
N VAL A 108 -12.60 -4.39 12.25
CA VAL A 108 -11.38 -3.88 11.60
C VAL A 108 -11.63 -3.61 10.11
N MET A 109 -12.26 -4.55 9.39
CA MET A 109 -12.60 -4.35 7.98
C MET A 109 -13.53 -3.14 7.78
N ALA A 110 -14.54 -2.98 8.63
CA ALA A 110 -15.44 -1.84 8.59
C ALA A 110 -14.71 -0.51 8.87
N ALA A 111 -13.84 -0.48 9.87
CA ALA A 111 -13.03 0.71 10.18
C ALA A 111 -12.12 1.10 9.01
N VAL A 112 -11.46 0.12 8.38
CA VAL A 112 -10.62 0.34 7.20
C VAL A 112 -11.46 0.82 6.01
N ALA A 113 -12.63 0.22 5.77
CA ALA A 113 -13.52 0.67 4.70
C ALA A 113 -14.00 2.11 4.92
N ILE A 114 -14.41 2.47 6.14
CA ILE A 114 -14.80 3.84 6.49
C ILE A 114 -13.64 4.81 6.26
N TRP A 115 -12.43 4.48 6.71
CA TRP A 115 -11.25 5.29 6.46
C TRP A 115 -10.97 5.44 4.96
N LEU A 116 -11.07 4.36 4.19
CA LEU A 116 -10.81 4.32 2.76
C LEU A 116 -11.79 5.23 2.00
N TRP A 117 -13.06 5.21 2.38
CA TRP A 117 -14.09 6.05 1.78
C TRP A 117 -13.95 7.53 2.15
N ARG A 118 -13.36 7.86 3.30
CA ARG A 118 -13.02 9.24 3.68
C ARG A 118 -11.84 9.84 2.90
N ARG A 119 -11.05 9.03 2.18
CA ARG A 119 -9.94 9.54 1.33
C ARG A 119 -10.48 10.22 0.07
N PRO A 120 -9.81 11.27 -0.45
CA PRO A 120 -10.20 11.90 -1.71
C PRO A 120 -10.25 10.91 -2.89
N GLU A 121 -11.05 11.22 -3.90
CA GLU A 121 -11.23 10.38 -5.10
C GLU A 121 -10.57 11.02 -6.32
N VAL A 122 -10.10 10.16 -7.23
CA VAL A 122 -9.59 10.49 -8.58
C VAL A 122 -10.31 9.68 -9.63
#